data_AF-A0A6B3EZ88-F1
#
_entry.id   AF-A0A6B3EZ88-F1
#
_cell.length_a   1.000
_cell.length_b   1.000
_cell.length_c   1.000
_cell.angle_alpha   90.00
_cell.angle_beta   90.00
_cell.angle_gamma   90.00
#
_symmetry.space_group_name_H-M   'P 1'
#
loop_
_entity.id
_entity.type
_entity.pdbx_description
1 polymer ?
#
loop_
_entity_poly.entity_id
_entity_poly.type
_entity_poly.pdbx_seq_one_letter_code
_entity_poly.pdbx_strand_id
1 'polypeptide(L)' 'MAEATGPIWLVAANVVLWRRYGELGQELRPGTKAFRGGAKVYVIDTYPGGANEQLTAVSHGPHPGHCRCHACLPFSPG' A
#
# COMPACT_ATOMS: atom_id res chain seq x y z
N MET A 1 0.06 1.16 32.17
CA MET A 1 1.24 0.87 31.33
C MET A 1 1.23 1.90 30.21
N ALA A 2 2.16 2.86 30.23
CA ALA A 2 2.27 3.83 29.15
C ALA A 2 2.92 3.12 27.96
N GLU A 3 2.16 2.90 26.89
CA GLU A 3 2.69 2.44 25.62
C GLU A 3 3.72 3.49 25.16
N ALA A 4 4.95 3.06 24.93
CA ALA A 4 6.00 3.96 24.48
C ALA A 4 5.69 4.37 23.04
N THR A 5 5.09 5.54 22.85
CA THR A 5 4.88 6.12 21.51
C THR A 5 6.22 6.63 20.97
N GLY A 6 7.03 5.69 20.46
CA GLY A 6 8.19 6.01 19.64
C GLY A 6 7.77 6.67 18.32
N PRO A 7 8.70 7.33 17.61
CA PRO A 7 8.41 7.88 16.29
C PRO A 7 7.97 6.77 15.33
N ILE A 8 6.82 6.95 14.69
CA ILE A 8 6.30 6.06 13.65
C ILE A 8 6.77 6.57 12.29
N TRP A 9 7.23 5.65 11.45
CA TRP A 9 7.65 5.96 10.09
C TRP A 9 6.44 6.04 9.15
N LEU A 10 6.44 7.08 8.30
CA LEU A 10 5.40 7.34 7.30
C LEU A 10 6.04 7.47 5.92
N VAL A 11 5.48 6.78 4.93
CA VAL A 11 5.80 6.98 3.51
C VAL A 11 4.57 7.55 2.80
N ALA A 12 4.74 8.71 2.17
CA ALA A 12 3.74 9.31 1.29
C ALA A 12 4.11 9.03 -0.18
N ALA A 13 3.20 8.42 -0.93
CA ALA A 13 3.46 7.99 -2.31
C ALA A 13 2.25 8.19 -3.25
N ASN A 14 2.52 8.09 -4.55
CA ASN A 14 1.52 8.08 -5.60
C ASN A 14 1.47 6.72 -6.27
N VAL A 15 0.27 6.24 -6.59
CA VAL A 15 0.11 5.05 -7.42
C VAL A 15 0.39 5.41 -8.88
N VAL A 16 1.36 4.72 -9.46
CA VAL A 16 1.64 4.82 -10.89
C VAL A 16 0.51 4.15 -11.68
N LEU A 17 0.01 4.80 -12.73
CA LEU A 17 -1.10 4.27 -13.54
C LEU A 17 -0.67 3.01 -14.31
N TRP A 18 0.46 3.05 -14.99
CA TRP A 18 1.00 1.93 -15.76
C TRP A 18 2.46 1.70 -15.44
N ARG A 19 2.84 0.46 -15.18
CA ARG A 19 4.22 0.05 -14.94
C ARG A 19 4.60 -1.04 -15.93
N ARG A 20 5.82 -0.92 -16.45
CA ARG A 20 6.41 -1.89 -17.38
C ARG A 20 6.97 -3.09 -16.63
N TYR A 21 6.65 -4.28 -17.11
CA TYR A 21 7.03 -5.59 -16.57
C TYR A 21 7.35 -6.55 -17.73
N GLY A 22 7.83 -7.75 -17.39
CA GLY A 22 8.19 -8.77 -18.38
C GLY A 22 9.50 -8.48 -19.11
N GLU A 23 9.81 -9.31 -20.09
CA GLU A 23 11.03 -9.18 -20.88
C GLU A 23 11.06 -7.82 -21.60
N LEU A 24 12.14 -7.07 -21.40
CA LEU A 24 12.33 -5.69 -21.90
C LEU A 24 11.22 -4.69 -21.51
N GLY A 25 10.39 -5.01 -20.51
CA GLY A 25 9.31 -4.12 -20.07
C GLY A 25 8.13 -4.03 -21.05
N GLN A 26 7.93 -5.02 -21.91
CA GLN A 26 6.86 -5.04 -22.90
C GLN A 26 5.46 -5.20 -22.30
N GLU A 27 5.35 -5.72 -21.08
CA GLU A 27 4.06 -5.91 -20.42
C GLU A 27 3.68 -4.68 -19.59
N LEU A 28 2.53 -4.07 -19.89
CA LEU A 28 1.99 -2.98 -19.08
C LEU A 28 1.00 -3.52 -18.07
N ARG A 29 1.28 -3.31 -16.79
CA ARG A 29 0.37 -3.64 -15.68
C ARG A 29 0.03 -2.39 -14.87
N PRO A 30 -1.19 -2.30 -14.33
CA PRO A 30 -1.52 -1.27 -13.35
C PRO A 30 -0.52 -1.31 -12.18
N GLY A 31 -0.10 -0.14 -11.68
CA GLY A 31 0.91 -0.07 -10.61
C GLY A 31 0.49 -0.77 -9.31
N THR A 32 -0.81 -0.94 -9.09
CA THR A 32 -1.38 -1.83 -8.09
C THR A 32 -2.74 -2.33 -8.56
N LYS A 33 -3.15 -3.50 -8.09
CA LYS A 33 -4.52 -4.02 -8.26
C LYS A 33 -5.52 -3.40 -7.28
N ALA A 34 -5.00 -2.70 -6.27
CA ALA A 34 -5.80 -2.11 -5.20
C ALA A 34 -6.29 -0.72 -5.57
N PHE A 35 -5.39 0.22 -5.79
CA PHE A 35 -5.78 1.61 -6.00
C PHE A 35 -5.70 1.97 -7.49
N ARG A 36 -6.55 2.91 -7.94
CA ARG A 36 -6.42 3.47 -9.30
C ARG A 36 -5.10 4.24 -9.42
N GLY A 37 -4.58 4.30 -10.64
CA GLY A 37 -3.46 5.20 -10.96
C GLY A 37 -3.75 6.65 -10.60
N GLY A 38 -2.76 7.35 -10.07
CA GLY A 38 -2.87 8.71 -9.57
C GLY A 38 -3.33 8.82 -8.11
N ALA A 39 -3.78 7.73 -7.49
CA ALA A 39 -4.19 7.75 -6.08
C ALA A 39 -3.01 8.09 -5.16
N LYS A 40 -3.25 8.94 -4.17
CA LYS A 40 -2.33 9.20 -3.05
C LYS A 40 -2.49 8.09 -2.01
N VAL A 41 -1.37 7.50 -1.60
CA VAL A 41 -1.32 6.43 -0.60
C VAL A 41 -0.32 6.80 0.49
N TYR A 42 -0.73 6.57 1.73
CA TYR A 42 0.10 6.70 2.92
C TYR A 42 0.33 5.32 3.49
N VAL A 43 1.61 4.99 3.70
CA VAL A 43 2.02 3.74 4.35
C VAL A 43 2.53 4.08 5.74
N ILE A 44 1.83 3.55 6.74
CA ILE A 44 2.13 3.78 8.15
C ILE A 44 2.84 2.54 8.68
N ASP A 45 3.76 2.75 9.64
CA ASP A 45 4.47 1.69 10.35
C ASP A 45 5.39 0.85 9.46
N THR A 46 5.94 1.48 8.41
CA THR A 46 6.92 0.84 7.53
C THR A 46 8.34 1.15 7.99
N TYR A 47 9.13 0.11 8.24
CA TYR A 47 10.51 0.26 8.71
C TYR A 47 11.52 -0.16 7.61
N PRO A 48 12.39 0.74 7.12
CA PRO A 48 13.43 0.38 6.15
C PRO A 48 14.41 -0.65 6.73
N GLY A 49 14.57 -1.80 6.07
CA GLY A 49 15.52 -2.85 6.46
C GLY A 49 15.00 -3.83 7.52
N GLY A 50 13.86 -3.56 8.15
CA GLY A 50 13.06 -4.58 8.83
C GLY A 50 12.06 -5.14 7.83
N ALA A 51 11.84 -6.45 7.81
CA ALA A 51 10.79 -7.00 6.98
C ALA A 51 9.46 -6.27 7.27
N ASN A 52 8.67 -5.98 6.23
CA ASN A 52 7.36 -5.36 6.40
C ASN A 52 6.38 -6.40 6.97
N GLU A 53 6.53 -6.77 8.24
CA GLU A 53 5.69 -7.76 8.91
C GLU A 53 4.23 -7.32 8.95
N GLN A 54 4.00 -6.01 9.08
CA GLN A 54 2.69 -5.39 8.98
C GLN A 54 2.78 -4.07 8.24
N LEU A 55 1.93 -3.88 7.22
CA LEU A 55 1.90 -2.67 6.40
C LEU A 55 0.46 -2.20 6.28
N THR A 56 0.16 -0.99 6.78
CA THR A 56 -1.16 -0.37 6.63
C THR A 56 -1.10 0.73 5.58
N ALA A 57 -1.84 0.53 4.49
CA ALA A 57 -1.96 1.49 3.42
C ALA A 57 -3.34 2.17 3.44
N VAL A 58 -3.36 3.49 3.62
CA VAL A 58 -4.58 4.31 3.52
C VAL A 58 -4.51 5.14 2.24
N SER A 59 -5.59 5.18 1.47
CA SER A 59 -5.64 5.92 0.21
C SER A 59 -6.76 6.96 0.17
N HIS A 60 -6.55 8.05 -0.55
CA HIS A 60 -7.56 9.09 -0.78
C HIS A 60 -8.28 8.97 -2.14
N GLY A 61 -8.15 7.83 -2.84
CA GLY A 61 -8.79 7.59 -4.15
C GLY A 61 -9.84 6.48 -4.09
N PRO A 62 -10.80 6.42 -5.04
CA PRO A 62 -11.78 5.35 -5.09
C PRO A 62 -11.11 4.01 -5.39
N HIS A 63 -11.40 3.05 -4.53
CA HIS A 63 -10.97 1.66 -4.64
C HIS A 63 -11.98 0.86 -5.48
N PRO A 64 -11.57 -0.09 -6.34
CA PRO A 64 -12.50 -1.01 -6.98
C PRO A 64 -13.15 -1.90 -5.90
N GLY A 65 -14.46 -2.13 -6.01
CA GLY A 65 -15.26 -2.84 -5.01
C GLY A 65 -14.84 -4.29 -4.69
N HIS A 66 -13.91 -4.87 -5.46
CA HIS A 66 -13.39 -6.23 -5.29
C HIS A 66 -11.86 -6.26 -5.16
N CYS A 67 -11.31 -5.52 -4.20
CA CYS A 67 -9.88 -5.55 -3.95
C CYS A 67 -9.53 -6.31 -2.66
N ARG A 68 -8.41 -7.03 -2.73
CA ARG A 68 -7.81 -7.82 -1.64
C ARG A 68 -6.65 -7.12 -0.93
N CYS A 69 -6.64 -5.79 -0.83
CA CYS A 69 -5.63 -5.11 -0.04
C CYS A 69 -5.93 -5.30 1.46
N HIS A 70 -4.89 -5.39 2.29
CA HIS A 70 -5.05 -5.60 3.74
C HIS A 70 -5.90 -4.53 4.42
N ALA A 71 -5.98 -3.31 3.86
CA ALA A 71 -6.81 -2.23 4.40
C ALA A 71 -8.31 -2.35 4.08
N CYS A 72 -8.68 -3.06 3.01
CA CYS A 72 -10.08 -3.28 2.62
C CYS A 72 -10.58 -4.70 2.92
N LEU A 73 -9.70 -5.60 3.35
CA LEU A 73 -10.12 -6.83 4.01
C LEU A 73 -10.69 -6.44 5.39
N PRO A 74 -11.90 -6.88 5.76
CA PRO A 74 -12.35 -6.74 7.14
C PRO A 74 -11.31 -7.43 8.02
N PHE A 75 -10.74 -6.66 8.95
CA PHE A 75 -9.86 -7.18 9.98
C PHE A 75 -10.63 -8.26 10.74
N SER A 76 -10.28 -9.53 10.54
CA SER A 76 -10.64 -10.61 11.47
C SER A 76 -9.51 -10.70 12.48
N PRO A 77 -9.69 -10.22 13.73
CA PRO A 77 -8.84 -10.68 14.80
C PRO A 77 -9.18 -12.14 15.05
N GLY A 78 -8.20 -13.02 14.87
CA GLY A 78 -8.22 -14.36 15.46
C GLY A 78 -7.87 -14.29 16.93
#